data_AF-A0A820J075-F1
#
_entry.id   AF-A0A820J075-F1
#
_cell.length_a   1.000
_cell.length_b   1.000
_cell.length_c   1.000
_cell.angle_alpha   90.00
_cell.angle_beta   90.00
_cell.angle_gamma   90.00
#
_symmetry.space_group_name_H-M   'P 1'
#
loop_
_entity.id
_entity.type
_entity.pdbx_description
1 polymer ?
#
loop_
_entity_poly.entity_id
_entity_poly.type
_entity_poly.pdbx_seq_one_letter_code
_entity_poly.pdbx_strand_id
1 'polypeptide(L)'
;IKKIPNNNNRTTLNYDDKNNGSGWYSVSITSIRTAHLYIPNLRLGRISKYDNINSHVISIDIKLRKSIQQTDRLSTLVPISNIPVFITMGYLKDDNISGNQCVYLDTTNVFTNKQYKTTLFRQWAWQSLPSTCKINAIPMSDKATCSCLISNATIAITSDMFDPKWRPPESRMYLFGIFSYIGSFIHILFALLTLIMLNYLRTHSSAAYIHKHYSFVLCCSQVILILAFNGIPSKHLFLCRAVAFTAHFFYTFILLL
;
A
#
# COMPACT_ATOMS: atom_id res chain seq x y z
N ILE A 1 -22.59 12.07 -22.51
CA ILE A 1 -21.71 11.43 -21.50
C ILE A 1 -22.26 11.78 -20.12
N LYS A 2 -22.72 10.79 -19.32
CA LYS A 2 -23.22 11.05 -17.96
C LYS A 2 -22.13 10.67 -16.96
N LYS A 3 -21.58 11.65 -16.24
CA LYS A 3 -20.60 11.44 -15.16
C LYS A 3 -21.36 11.06 -13.89
N ILE A 4 -21.15 9.85 -13.39
CA ILE A 4 -21.73 9.41 -12.12
C ILE A 4 -20.59 9.37 -11.10
N PRO A 5 -20.48 10.36 -10.19
CA PRO A 5 -19.52 10.28 -9.11
C PRO A 5 -19.94 9.17 -8.15
N ASN A 6 -19.04 8.24 -7.86
CA ASN A 6 -19.22 7.23 -6.84
C ASN A 6 -18.26 7.53 -5.68
N ASN A 7 -18.70 7.36 -4.42
CA ASN A 7 -18.06 7.85 -3.19
C ASN A 7 -16.62 7.36 -2.91
N ASN A 8 -16.01 6.57 -3.81
CA ASN A 8 -14.72 5.90 -3.62
C ASN A 8 -13.63 6.31 -4.64
N ASN A 9 -13.52 7.59 -5.02
CA ASN A 9 -12.56 8.07 -6.05
C ASN A 9 -12.66 7.35 -7.41
N ARG A 10 -13.80 6.70 -7.67
CA ARG A 10 -14.08 5.96 -8.89
C ARG A 10 -15.00 6.80 -9.77
N THR A 11 -14.53 7.12 -10.96
CA THR A 11 -15.34 7.81 -11.97
C THR A 11 -15.71 6.82 -13.05
N THR A 12 -17.01 6.57 -13.21
CA THR A 12 -17.53 5.77 -14.32
C THR A 12 -18.17 6.69 -15.35
N LEU A 13 -17.74 6.58 -16.60
CA LEU A 13 -18.35 7.24 -17.74
C LEU A 13 -19.09 6.18 -18.55
N ASN A 14 -20.40 6.36 -18.64
CA ASN A 14 -21.24 5.56 -19.51
C ASN A 14 -21.61 6.40 -20.73
N TYR A 15 -21.47 5.79 -21.90
CA TYR A 15 -21.96 6.34 -23.14
C TYR A 15 -22.88 5.34 -23.81
N ASP A 16 -23.90 5.91 -24.41
CA ASP A 16 -24.96 5.21 -25.09
C ASP A 16 -25.03 5.80 -26.49
N ASP A 17 -24.73 5.00 -27.49
CA ASP A 17 -24.81 5.42 -28.88
C ASP A 17 -26.21 5.13 -29.41
N LYS A 18 -27.16 6.00 -29.07
CA LYS A 18 -28.58 5.80 -29.38
C LYS A 18 -28.93 5.78 -30.87
N ASN A 19 -28.00 6.17 -31.75
CA ASN A 19 -28.31 6.45 -33.14
C ASN A 19 -27.97 5.31 -34.12
N ASN A 20 -27.31 4.22 -33.71
CA ASN A 20 -26.83 3.20 -34.68
C ASN A 20 -26.90 1.73 -34.21
N GLY A 21 -27.88 1.36 -33.37
CA GLY A 21 -28.08 -0.06 -32.98
C GLY A 21 -26.85 -0.70 -32.32
N SER A 22 -25.98 0.11 -31.73
CA SER A 22 -24.61 -0.21 -31.36
C SER A 22 -24.47 -0.35 -29.83
N GLY A 23 -23.58 -1.26 -29.40
CA GLY A 23 -23.42 -1.64 -27.99
C GLY A 23 -23.06 -0.49 -27.04
N TRP A 24 -23.26 -0.74 -25.75
CA TRP A 24 -22.94 0.22 -24.69
C TRP A 24 -21.49 0.03 -24.26
N TYR A 25 -20.77 1.12 -24.05
CA TYR A 25 -19.44 1.08 -23.44
C TYR A 25 -19.48 1.70 -22.05
N SER A 26 -18.83 1.00 -21.11
CA SER A 26 -18.60 1.52 -19.76
C SER A 26 -17.11 1.67 -19.55
N VAL A 27 -16.68 2.90 -19.28
CA VAL A 27 -15.31 3.21 -18.90
C VAL A 27 -15.28 3.47 -17.41
N SER A 28 -14.51 2.67 -16.68
CA SER A 28 -14.30 2.82 -15.23
C SER A 28 -12.87 3.23 -14.99
N ILE A 29 -12.68 4.45 -14.47
CA ILE A 29 -11.37 4.95 -14.06
C ILE A 29 -11.34 4.97 -12.53
N THR A 30 -10.35 4.30 -11.97
CA THR A 30 -10.14 4.24 -10.52
C THR A 30 -8.76 4.80 -10.18
N SER A 31 -8.71 5.85 -9.36
CA SER A 31 -7.45 6.37 -8.83
C SER A 31 -7.27 5.90 -7.39
N ILE A 32 -6.19 5.14 -7.13
CA ILE A 32 -5.88 4.62 -5.80
C ILE A 32 -4.68 5.40 -5.26
N ARG A 33 -4.96 6.33 -4.36
CA ARG A 33 -3.92 7.26 -3.87
C ARG A 33 -2.82 6.57 -3.10
N THR A 34 -3.15 5.54 -2.31
CA THR A 34 -2.23 4.84 -1.40
C THR A 34 -1.63 3.57 -1.96
N ALA A 35 -2.02 3.15 -3.17
CA ALA A 35 -1.56 1.89 -3.76
C ALA A 35 -0.03 1.83 -3.94
N HIS A 36 0.63 2.97 -4.13
CA HIS A 36 2.09 3.06 -4.20
C HIS A 36 2.80 2.57 -2.92
N LEU A 37 2.11 2.53 -1.77
CA LEU A 37 2.64 1.99 -0.51
C LEU A 37 2.54 0.47 -0.41
N TYR A 38 1.58 -0.12 -1.12
CA TYR A 38 1.19 -1.53 -0.94
C TYR A 38 1.57 -2.43 -2.11
N ILE A 39 1.82 -1.86 -3.31
CA ILE A 39 2.22 -2.61 -4.49
C ILE A 39 3.75 -2.57 -4.59
N PRO A 40 4.47 -3.61 -4.11
CA PRO A 40 5.92 -3.69 -4.28
C PRO A 40 6.38 -3.51 -5.73
N ASN A 41 7.56 -2.90 -5.89
CA ASN A 41 8.24 -2.68 -7.18
C ASN A 41 8.84 -3.99 -7.73
N LEU A 42 8.02 -5.03 -7.88
CA LEU A 42 8.46 -6.33 -8.36
C LEU A 42 8.88 -6.22 -9.84
N ARG A 43 10.20 -6.37 -10.06
CA ARG A 43 10.92 -6.55 -11.34
C ARG A 43 10.74 -5.46 -12.39
N LEU A 44 11.09 -4.23 -12.02
CA LEU A 44 11.82 -3.34 -12.95
C LEU A 44 13.24 -3.94 -13.09
N GLY A 45 13.80 -3.98 -14.29
CA GLY A 45 14.89 -4.90 -14.71
C GLY A 45 16.17 -4.93 -13.88
N ARG A 46 16.33 -4.04 -12.89
CA ARG A 46 17.26 -4.16 -11.78
C ARG A 46 16.50 -3.75 -10.52
N ILE A 47 16.54 -4.54 -9.45
CA ILE A 47 16.14 -4.08 -8.11
C ILE A 47 17.18 -3.04 -7.71
N SER A 48 16.98 -1.84 -8.21
CA SER A 48 17.82 -0.70 -7.98
C SER A 48 17.05 0.22 -7.04
N LYS A 49 17.74 0.88 -6.10
CA LYS A 49 17.15 1.91 -5.23
C LYS A 49 16.47 3.04 -6.03
N TYR A 50 16.70 3.05 -7.34
CA TYR A 50 16.44 4.08 -8.33
C TYR A 50 15.12 3.84 -9.13
N ASP A 51 14.26 2.90 -8.72
CA ASP A 51 13.02 2.61 -9.44
C ASP A 51 11.81 2.53 -8.48
N ASN A 52 11.30 3.69 -8.07
CA ASN A 52 10.17 3.82 -7.16
C ASN A 52 8.93 4.35 -7.85
N ILE A 53 7.76 3.77 -7.55
CA ILE A 53 6.48 4.37 -7.93
C ILE A 53 6.36 5.71 -7.21
N ASN A 54 6.32 6.79 -7.99
CA ASN A 54 6.26 8.17 -7.50
C ASN A 54 5.00 8.88 -8.03
N SER A 55 3.91 8.14 -8.22
CA SER A 55 2.62 8.70 -8.57
C SER A 55 1.48 7.95 -7.88
N HIS A 56 0.29 8.53 -7.92
CA HIS A 56 -0.91 7.73 -7.70
C HIS A 56 -1.01 6.62 -8.76
N VAL A 57 -1.58 5.49 -8.35
CA VAL A 57 -1.82 4.36 -9.26
C VAL A 57 -3.21 4.54 -9.87
N ILE A 58 -3.30 4.52 -11.19
CA ILE A 58 -4.54 4.69 -11.94
C ILE A 58 -4.86 3.39 -12.65
N SER A 59 -6.03 2.83 -12.37
CA SER A 59 -6.54 1.67 -13.08
C SER A 59 -7.65 2.09 -14.04
N ILE A 60 -7.49 1.73 -15.30
CA ILE A 60 -8.46 1.97 -16.37
C ILE A 60 -9.03 0.61 -16.78
N ASP A 61 -10.36 0.49 -16.69
CA ASP A 61 -11.12 -0.68 -17.08
C ASP A 61 -12.19 -0.25 -18.09
N ILE A 62 -11.98 -0.60 -19.36
CA ILE A 62 -12.89 -0.37 -20.47
C ILE A 62 -13.61 -1.68 -20.79
N LYS A 63 -14.92 -1.70 -20.53
CA LYS A 63 -15.79 -2.82 -20.90
C LYS A 63 -16.66 -2.44 -22.07
N LEU A 64 -16.52 -3.21 -23.14
CA LEU A 64 -17.40 -3.17 -24.30
C LEU A 64 -18.49 -4.22 -24.10
N ARG A 65 -19.75 -3.79 -23.98
CA ARG A 65 -20.89 -4.70 -23.95
C ARG A 65 -21.65 -4.56 -25.26
N LYS A 66 -21.41 -5.49 -26.18
CA LYS A 66 -22.21 -5.58 -27.40
C LYS A 66 -23.63 -5.99 -27.01
N SER A 67 -24.63 -5.23 -27.46
CA SER A 67 -26.05 -5.58 -27.30
C SER A 67 -26.36 -6.72 -28.27
N ILE A 68 -25.99 -7.95 -27.91
CA ILE A 68 -26.49 -9.14 -28.57
C ILE A 68 -27.50 -9.74 -27.61
N GLN A 69 -28.78 -9.62 -27.99
CA GLN A 69 -29.82 -10.47 -27.42
C GLN A 69 -29.44 -11.92 -27.72
N GLN A 70 -29.42 -12.71 -26.65
CA GLN A 70 -29.36 -14.16 -26.62
C GLN A 70 -28.03 -14.86 -26.99
N THR A 71 -27.66 -15.70 -26.02
CA THR A 71 -26.78 -16.87 -26.03
C THR A 71 -25.27 -16.66 -26.15
N ASP A 72 -24.63 -17.18 -25.11
CA ASP A 72 -23.22 -17.52 -24.94
C ASP A 72 -22.24 -16.55 -24.24
N ARG A 73 -21.67 -17.13 -23.17
CA ARG A 73 -20.91 -16.55 -22.08
C ARG A 73 -19.47 -16.23 -22.47
N LEU A 74 -19.27 -15.35 -23.45
CA LEU A 74 -17.94 -14.79 -23.68
C LEU A 74 -18.08 -13.30 -24.01
N SER A 75 -17.99 -12.47 -22.97
CA SER A 75 -17.68 -11.05 -23.13
C SER A 75 -16.31 -10.94 -23.78
N THR A 76 -16.27 -10.98 -25.11
CA THR A 76 -15.09 -10.72 -25.91
C THR A 76 -14.71 -9.27 -25.72
N LEU A 77 -13.78 -9.05 -24.79
CA LEU A 77 -13.06 -7.81 -24.60
C LEU A 77 -12.32 -7.50 -25.92
N VAL A 78 -12.89 -6.66 -26.77
CA VAL A 78 -12.20 -6.18 -27.96
C VAL A 78 -11.09 -5.24 -27.48
N PRO A 79 -9.80 -5.56 -27.72
CA PRO A 79 -8.73 -4.64 -27.37
C PRO A 79 -8.85 -3.40 -28.26
N ILE A 80 -9.08 -2.24 -27.67
CA ILE A 80 -8.94 -0.95 -28.35
C ILE A 80 -7.43 -0.71 -28.49
N SER A 81 -6.78 -1.43 -29.41
CA SER A 81 -5.32 -1.57 -29.45
C SER A 81 -4.57 -0.38 -30.06
N ASN A 82 -5.28 0.56 -30.70
CA ASN A 82 -4.64 1.56 -31.57
C ASN A 82 -4.88 3.02 -31.16
N ILE A 83 -5.61 3.29 -30.08
CA ILE A 83 -5.84 4.67 -29.59
C ILE A 83 -5.06 4.86 -28.29
N PRO A 84 -4.07 5.76 -28.24
CA PRO A 84 -3.31 6.01 -27.03
C PRO A 84 -4.20 6.70 -25.99
N VAL A 85 -4.20 6.15 -24.78
CA VAL A 85 -4.79 6.78 -23.61
C VAL A 85 -3.75 7.71 -22.99
N PHE A 86 -4.08 8.99 -22.90
CA PHE A 86 -3.24 9.99 -22.24
C PHE A 86 -3.66 10.18 -20.79
N ILE A 87 -2.73 9.99 -19.87
CA ILE A 87 -2.97 10.05 -18.43
C ILE A 87 -1.94 10.97 -17.80
N THR A 88 -2.39 12.10 -17.26
CA THR A 88 -1.53 13.02 -16.51
C THR A 88 -1.59 12.68 -15.03
N MET A 89 -0.45 12.40 -14.41
CA MET A 89 -0.30 12.10 -12.99
C MET A 89 0.67 13.10 -12.36
N GLY A 90 0.34 13.57 -11.16
CA GLY A 90 1.26 14.34 -10.34
C GLY A 90 2.26 13.43 -9.64
N TYR A 91 3.47 13.94 -9.45
CA TYR A 91 4.46 13.26 -8.61
C TYR A 91 4.02 13.32 -7.15
N LEU A 92 4.26 12.23 -6.41
CA LEU A 92 4.01 12.21 -4.95
C LEU A 92 5.09 12.98 -4.20
N LYS A 93 6.31 12.95 -4.72
CA LYS A 93 7.46 13.73 -4.27
C LYS A 93 8.17 14.30 -5.50
N ASP A 94 8.47 15.57 -5.47
CA ASP A 94 9.08 16.34 -6.57
C ASP A 94 10.59 16.56 -6.42
N ASP A 95 11.19 16.03 -5.35
CA ASP A 95 12.62 16.15 -5.07
C ASP A 95 13.47 15.25 -6.00
N ASN A 96 14.37 15.88 -6.76
CA ASN A 96 15.42 15.22 -7.56
C ASN A 96 14.91 14.09 -8.47
N ILE A 97 13.82 14.37 -9.18
CA ILE A 97 13.19 13.41 -10.08
C ILE A 97 14.09 13.20 -11.31
N SER A 98 14.55 11.96 -11.52
CA SER A 98 15.24 11.57 -12.75
C SER A 98 14.74 10.20 -13.25
N GLY A 99 15.12 9.81 -14.47
CA GLY A 99 14.82 8.45 -14.97
C GLY A 99 13.33 8.09 -15.08
N ASN A 100 12.45 9.07 -15.29
CA ASN A 100 11.00 8.86 -15.27
C ASN A 100 10.52 7.88 -16.34
N GLN A 101 9.72 6.92 -15.95
CA GLN A 101 9.12 5.94 -16.86
C GLN A 101 7.65 5.71 -16.53
N CYS A 102 6.84 5.51 -17.57
CA CYS A 102 5.47 5.06 -17.41
C CYS A 102 5.47 3.54 -17.37
N VAL A 103 4.87 2.99 -16.31
CA VAL A 103 4.81 1.55 -16.09
C VAL A 103 3.37 1.09 -16.03
N TYR A 104 3.12 -0.13 -16.49
CA TYR A 104 1.83 -0.79 -16.31
C TYR A 104 2.01 -2.11 -15.58
N LEU A 105 0.98 -2.47 -14.81
CA LEU A 105 0.94 -3.72 -14.07
C LEU A 105 0.50 -4.84 -15.01
N ASP A 106 1.44 -5.71 -15.37
CA ASP A 106 1.13 -6.92 -16.11
C ASP A 106 0.69 -8.03 -15.13
N THR A 107 -0.56 -8.45 -15.26
CA THR A 107 -1.16 -9.54 -14.48
C THR A 107 -1.22 -10.87 -15.25
N THR A 108 -0.75 -10.88 -16.50
CA THR A 108 -0.77 -12.03 -17.39
C THR A 108 0.50 -12.88 -17.32
N ASN A 109 1.60 -12.32 -16.79
CA ASN A 109 2.85 -13.06 -16.64
C ASN A 109 2.69 -14.24 -15.68
N VAL A 110 2.89 -15.43 -16.23
CA VAL A 110 3.06 -16.67 -15.49
C VAL A 110 4.56 -16.95 -15.44
N PHE A 111 5.19 -16.70 -14.29
CA PHE A 111 6.61 -16.99 -14.13
C PHE A 111 6.82 -18.47 -13.81
N THR A 112 7.59 -19.16 -14.65
CA THR A 112 8.22 -20.43 -14.29
C THR A 112 9.49 -20.13 -13.50
N ASN A 113 9.47 -20.42 -12.20
CA ASN A 113 10.64 -20.28 -11.36
C ASN A 113 11.66 -21.36 -11.74
N LYS A 114 12.69 -21.02 -12.55
CA LYS A 114 13.72 -22.00 -12.97
C LYS A 114 14.50 -22.60 -11.80
N GLN A 115 14.47 -21.97 -10.62
CA GLN A 115 15.24 -22.39 -9.45
C GLN A 115 14.52 -23.42 -8.57
N TYR A 116 13.20 -23.55 -8.71
CA TYR A 116 12.39 -24.54 -8.00
C TYR A 116 11.41 -25.15 -9.00
N LYS A 117 11.60 -26.43 -9.35
CA LYS A 117 10.76 -27.21 -10.29
C LYS A 117 9.29 -27.41 -9.82
N THR A 118 8.76 -26.51 -8.99
CA THR A 118 7.42 -26.62 -8.42
C THR A 118 6.75 -25.25 -8.31
N THR A 119 5.48 -25.23 -8.76
CA THR A 119 4.44 -24.21 -8.59
C THR A 119 4.56 -22.90 -9.39
N LEU A 120 3.70 -22.80 -10.41
CA LEU A 120 3.37 -21.61 -11.19
C LEU A 120 2.67 -20.58 -10.28
N PHE A 121 3.42 -19.61 -9.73
CA PHE A 121 2.79 -18.46 -9.09
C PHE A 121 2.56 -17.37 -10.13
N ARG A 122 1.30 -16.95 -10.29
CA ARG A 122 0.95 -15.76 -11.07
C ARG A 122 1.47 -14.55 -10.31
N GLN A 123 2.68 -14.11 -10.64
CA GLN A 123 3.27 -12.90 -10.07
C GLN A 123 2.97 -11.74 -11.02
N TRP A 124 2.20 -10.78 -10.51
CA TRP A 124 2.04 -9.49 -11.16
C TRP A 124 3.36 -8.73 -11.09
N ALA A 125 3.72 -8.02 -12.16
CA ALA A 125 4.97 -7.27 -12.25
C ALA A 125 4.74 -5.95 -12.97
N TRP A 126 5.50 -4.93 -12.58
CA TRP A 126 5.53 -3.67 -13.33
C TRP A 126 6.37 -3.86 -14.58
N GLN A 127 5.80 -3.53 -15.73
CA GLN A 127 6.50 -3.54 -17.00
C GLN A 127 6.65 -2.11 -17.52
N SER A 128 7.86 -1.83 -18.02
CA SER A 128 8.18 -0.61 -18.76
C SER A 128 8.51 -1.03 -20.19
N LEU A 129 7.52 -0.91 -21.08
CA LEU A 129 7.72 -1.12 -22.52
C LEU A 129 7.43 0.20 -23.24
N PRO A 130 8.45 0.91 -23.76
CA PRO A 130 8.26 2.17 -24.47
C PRO A 130 7.33 2.06 -25.69
N SER A 131 7.19 0.86 -26.26
CA SER A 131 6.28 0.58 -27.37
C SER A 131 4.80 0.56 -26.95
N THR A 132 4.49 0.28 -25.68
CA THR A 132 3.11 0.15 -25.19
C THR A 132 2.70 1.28 -24.25
N CYS A 133 3.63 1.86 -23.50
CA CYS A 133 3.37 2.93 -22.53
C CYS A 133 4.63 3.78 -22.39
N LYS A 134 4.56 5.03 -22.88
CA LYS A 134 5.69 5.96 -22.85
C LYS A 134 5.34 7.24 -22.12
N ILE A 135 6.37 7.86 -21.53
CA ILE A 135 6.24 9.20 -20.98
C ILE A 135 6.30 10.21 -22.12
N ASN A 136 5.28 11.06 -22.22
CA ASN A 136 5.32 12.25 -23.04
C ASN A 136 5.84 13.36 -22.14
N ALA A 137 7.05 13.86 -22.42
CA ALA A 137 7.62 14.96 -21.67
C ALA A 137 6.67 16.17 -21.73
N ILE A 138 6.14 16.57 -20.57
CA ILE A 138 5.51 17.88 -20.38
C ILE A 138 6.49 18.71 -19.54
N PRO A 139 6.71 20.00 -19.87
CA PRO A 139 7.69 20.87 -19.20
C PRO A 139 7.36 21.25 -17.74
N MET A 140 6.38 20.61 -17.11
CA MET A 140 5.97 20.92 -15.73
C MET A 140 6.70 20.02 -14.74
N SER A 141 7.39 20.64 -13.78
CA SER A 141 8.20 19.93 -12.78
C SER A 141 7.41 19.02 -11.84
N ASP A 142 6.08 19.23 -11.71
CA ASP A 142 5.22 18.55 -10.74
C ASP A 142 4.40 17.38 -11.33
N LYS A 143 4.39 17.20 -12.66
CA LYS A 143 3.50 16.26 -13.35
C LYS A 143 4.17 15.60 -14.54
N ALA A 144 3.70 14.40 -14.87
CA ALA A 144 4.04 13.74 -16.11
C ALA A 144 2.81 13.12 -16.78
N THR A 145 2.86 13.05 -18.10
CA THR A 145 1.80 12.46 -18.91
C THR A 145 2.27 11.18 -19.55
N CYS A 146 1.57 10.09 -19.26
CA CYS A 146 1.77 8.80 -19.90
C CYS A 146 0.86 8.64 -21.11
N SER A 147 1.40 8.14 -22.21
CA SER A 147 0.68 7.74 -23.41
C SER A 147 0.76 6.23 -23.54
N CYS A 148 -0.36 5.53 -23.29
CA CYS A 148 -0.37 4.07 -23.24
C CYS A 148 -1.45 3.49 -24.17
N LEU A 149 -1.07 2.49 -24.97
CA LEU A 149 -1.91 1.82 -25.97
C LEU A 149 -2.71 0.64 -25.40
N ILE A 150 -2.86 0.57 -24.07
CA ILE A 150 -3.45 -0.58 -23.37
C ILE A 150 -4.86 -0.22 -22.92
N SER A 151 -5.84 -1.02 -23.34
CA SER A 151 -7.27 -0.77 -23.11
C SER A 151 -7.76 -1.16 -21.70
N ASN A 152 -6.97 -1.97 -20.96
CA ASN A 152 -7.21 -2.33 -19.57
C ASN A 152 -5.88 -2.44 -18.83
N ALA A 153 -5.52 -1.42 -18.08
CA ALA A 153 -4.24 -1.40 -17.38
C ALA A 153 -4.31 -0.62 -16.08
N THR A 154 -3.52 -1.10 -15.12
CA THR A 154 -3.15 -0.34 -13.94
C THR A 154 -1.81 0.32 -14.23
N ILE A 155 -1.77 1.64 -14.27
CA ILE A 155 -0.67 2.46 -14.74
C ILE A 155 -0.15 3.31 -13.57
N ALA A 156 1.16 3.52 -13.53
CA ALA A 156 1.83 4.41 -12.60
C ALA A 156 3.06 5.04 -13.26
N ILE A 157 3.66 6.02 -12.58
CA ILE A 157 4.94 6.61 -12.96
C ILE A 157 5.99 6.13 -11.97
N THR A 158 7.07 5.59 -12.49
CA THR A 158 8.28 5.36 -11.70
C THR A 158 9.25 6.50 -11.92
N SER A 159 9.97 6.85 -10.87
CA SER A 159 11.09 7.78 -10.96
C SER A 159 12.26 7.24 -10.16
N ASP A 160 13.45 7.56 -10.64
CA ASP A 160 14.64 7.52 -9.85
C ASP A 160 14.61 8.69 -8.87
N MET A 161 14.17 8.37 -7.65
CA MET A 161 14.38 9.22 -6.50
C MET A 161 15.57 8.69 -5.72
N PHE A 162 16.69 9.39 -5.83
CA PHE A 162 17.74 9.27 -4.83
C PHE A 162 17.27 9.91 -3.52
N ASP A 163 16.42 9.20 -2.78
CA ASP A 163 16.04 9.60 -1.43
C ASP A 163 17.02 8.89 -0.45
N PRO A 164 17.98 9.64 0.15
CA PRO A 164 18.91 9.07 1.12
C PRO A 164 18.20 8.55 2.38
N LYS A 165 16.95 8.96 2.61
CA LYS A 165 16.08 8.48 3.69
C LYS A 165 15.10 7.40 3.22
N TRP A 166 15.14 6.99 1.94
CA TRP A 166 14.31 5.90 1.43
C TRP A 166 14.71 4.60 2.12
N ARG A 167 13.76 4.04 2.87
CA ARG A 167 13.83 2.69 3.38
C ARG A 167 12.84 1.85 2.57
N PRO A 168 13.24 0.68 2.06
CA PRO A 168 12.28 -0.21 1.42
C PRO A 168 11.11 -0.46 2.37
N PRO A 169 9.86 -0.61 1.88
CA PRO A 169 8.76 -1.04 2.72
C PRO A 169 9.13 -2.39 3.32
N GLU A 170 9.53 -2.39 4.60
CA GLU A 170 10.03 -3.58 5.27
C GLU A 170 8.86 -4.54 5.50
N SER A 171 8.65 -5.47 4.57
CA SER A 171 7.70 -6.58 4.71
C SER A 171 7.92 -7.40 5.98
N ARG A 172 9.15 -7.37 6.53
CA ARG A 172 9.50 -8.01 7.82
C ARG A 172 8.93 -7.27 9.03
N MET A 173 8.77 -5.95 9.01
CA MET A 173 8.21 -5.20 10.14
C MET A 173 6.75 -5.57 10.43
N TYR A 174 5.98 -6.00 9.43
CA TYR A 174 4.58 -6.39 9.62
C TYR A 174 4.43 -7.67 10.45
N LEU A 175 5.25 -8.69 10.20
CA LEU A 175 5.20 -9.93 10.98
C LEU A 175 5.69 -9.71 12.41
N PHE A 176 6.80 -9.00 12.58
CA PHE A 176 7.27 -8.62 13.92
C PHE A 176 6.22 -7.77 14.66
N GLY A 177 5.60 -6.81 13.98
CA GLY A 177 4.55 -5.98 14.54
C GLY A 177 3.36 -6.79 15.05
N ILE A 178 2.82 -7.71 14.25
CA ILE A 178 1.65 -8.53 14.65
C ILE A 178 1.95 -9.38 15.88
N PHE A 179 3.07 -10.11 15.90
CA PHE A 179 3.45 -10.91 17.06
C PHE A 179 3.72 -10.05 18.30
N SER A 180 4.36 -8.89 18.13
CA SER A 180 4.57 -7.93 19.22
C SER A 180 3.24 -7.38 19.77
N TYR A 181 2.25 -7.08 18.92
CA TYR A 181 0.94 -6.62 19.39
C TYR A 181 0.20 -7.70 20.19
N ILE A 182 0.17 -8.94 19.67
CA ILE A 182 -0.48 -10.06 20.36
C ILE A 182 0.20 -10.33 21.70
N GLY A 183 1.54 -10.40 21.72
CA GLY A 183 2.31 -10.60 22.95
C GLY A 183 2.08 -9.49 23.97
N SER A 184 2.11 -8.22 23.53
CA SER A 184 1.87 -7.07 24.40
C SER A 184 0.46 -7.08 24.99
N PHE A 185 -0.56 -7.41 24.19
CA PHE A 185 -1.95 -7.49 24.65
C PHE A 185 -2.15 -8.58 25.69
N ILE A 186 -1.61 -9.78 25.45
CA ILE A 186 -1.66 -10.91 26.38
C ILE A 186 -0.95 -10.55 27.69
N HIS A 187 0.22 -9.91 27.63
CA HIS A 187 0.93 -9.44 28.81
C HIS A 187 0.12 -8.44 29.63
N ILE A 188 -0.49 -7.44 28.98
CA ILE A 188 -1.36 -6.45 29.65
C ILE A 188 -2.52 -7.16 30.35
N LEU A 189 -3.16 -8.11 29.68
CA LEU A 189 -4.31 -8.84 30.23
C LEU A 189 -3.93 -9.61 31.50
N PHE A 190 -2.84 -10.40 31.46
CA PHE A 190 -2.40 -11.18 32.63
C PHE A 190 -1.88 -10.31 33.77
N ALA A 191 -1.16 -9.22 33.47
CA ALA A 191 -0.69 -8.28 34.48
C ALA A 191 -1.85 -7.54 35.16
N LEU A 192 -2.86 -7.09 34.40
CA LEU A 192 -4.08 -6.51 34.97
C LEU A 192 -4.86 -7.51 35.81
N LEU A 193 -5.02 -8.74 35.34
CA LEU A 193 -5.72 -9.78 36.10
C LEU A 193 -5.00 -10.09 37.42
N THR A 194 -3.67 -10.15 37.41
CA THR A 194 -2.84 -10.31 38.62
C THR A 194 -3.03 -9.14 39.57
N LEU A 195 -2.99 -7.91 39.07
CA LEU A 195 -3.21 -6.70 39.87
C LEU A 195 -4.62 -6.67 40.49
N ILE A 196 -5.65 -7.02 39.70
CA ILE A 196 -7.05 -7.09 40.16
C ILE A 196 -7.18 -8.16 41.24
N MET A 197 -6.64 -9.37 41.02
CA MET A 197 -6.68 -10.47 42.00
C MET A 197 -6.00 -10.07 43.32
N LEU A 198 -4.80 -9.51 43.26
CA LEU A 198 -4.05 -9.13 44.46
C LEU A 198 -4.76 -8.03 45.27
N ASN A 199 -5.47 -7.12 44.60
CA ASN A 199 -6.27 -6.08 45.25
C ASN A 199 -7.62 -6.61 45.77
N TYR A 200 -8.31 -7.44 44.99
CA TYR A 200 -9.58 -8.06 45.37
C TYR A 200 -9.44 -8.96 46.60
N LEU A 201 -8.41 -9.79 46.61
CA LEU A 201 -8.07 -10.68 47.73
C LEU A 201 -7.45 -9.93 48.93
N ARG A 202 -7.28 -8.60 48.84
CA ARG A 202 -6.71 -7.75 49.90
C ARG A 202 -5.40 -8.31 50.46
N THR A 203 -4.51 -8.72 49.58
CA THR A 203 -3.19 -9.23 49.97
C THR A 203 -2.31 -8.09 50.47
N HIS A 204 -1.66 -8.28 51.63
CA HIS A 204 -0.86 -7.25 52.32
C HIS A 204 0.59 -7.65 52.61
N SER A 205 1.05 -8.81 52.13
CA SER A 205 2.46 -9.19 52.30
C SER A 205 3.39 -8.27 51.49
N SER A 206 4.64 -8.13 51.95
CA SER A 206 5.68 -7.38 51.21
C SER A 206 5.84 -7.90 49.79
N ALA A 207 5.80 -9.22 49.60
CA ALA A 207 5.81 -9.86 48.29
C ALA A 207 4.62 -9.44 47.41
N ALA A 208 3.40 -9.38 47.98
CA ALA A 208 2.22 -8.95 47.25
C ALA A 208 2.31 -7.47 46.83
N TYR A 209 2.90 -6.60 47.65
CA TYR A 209 3.17 -5.21 47.27
C TYR A 209 4.12 -5.12 46.08
N ILE A 210 5.22 -5.87 46.09
CA ILE A 210 6.15 -5.94 44.95
C ILE A 210 5.43 -6.40 43.68
N HIS A 211 4.61 -7.46 43.77
CA HIS A 211 3.89 -7.98 42.61
C HIS A 211 2.83 -7.01 42.07
N LYS A 212 2.19 -6.22 42.93
CA LYS A 212 1.26 -5.14 42.51
C LYS A 212 2.01 -4.05 41.73
N HIS A 213 3.13 -3.56 42.25
CA HIS A 213 3.93 -2.54 41.58
C HIS A 213 4.53 -3.05 40.27
N TYR A 214 5.06 -4.27 40.27
CA TYR A 214 5.61 -4.93 39.09
C TYR A 214 4.55 -5.11 37.99
N SER A 215 3.35 -5.59 38.36
CA SER A 215 2.23 -5.76 37.41
C SER A 215 1.78 -4.42 36.82
N PHE A 216 1.70 -3.37 37.64
CA PHE A 216 1.33 -2.03 37.17
C PHE A 216 2.37 -1.49 36.17
N VAL A 217 3.65 -1.59 36.50
CA VAL A 217 4.73 -1.12 35.62
C VAL A 217 4.78 -1.90 34.32
N LEU A 218 4.60 -3.22 34.35
CA LEU A 218 4.48 -4.04 33.16
C LEU A 218 3.31 -3.59 32.27
N CYS A 219 2.13 -3.31 32.83
CA CYS A 219 1.02 -2.79 32.04
C CYS A 219 1.40 -1.47 31.34
N CYS A 220 1.98 -0.53 32.08
CA CYS A 220 2.41 0.76 31.53
C CYS A 220 3.47 0.60 30.43
N SER A 221 4.45 -0.29 30.61
CA SER A 221 5.52 -0.51 29.64
C SER A 221 4.98 -1.09 28.32
N GLN A 222 4.05 -2.04 28.39
CA GLN A 222 3.45 -2.65 27.20
C GLN A 222 2.54 -1.67 26.44
N VAL A 223 1.80 -0.80 27.14
CA VAL A 223 1.01 0.26 26.50
C VAL A 223 1.91 1.23 25.72
N ILE A 224 3.04 1.62 26.31
CA ILE A 224 4.02 2.50 25.65
C ILE A 224 4.65 1.82 24.44
N LEU A 225 4.92 0.51 24.52
CA LEU A 225 5.46 -0.27 23.42
C LEU A 225 4.47 -0.31 22.23
N ILE A 226 3.18 -0.52 22.50
CA ILE A 226 2.11 -0.47 21.47
C ILE A 226 2.04 0.92 20.83
N LEU A 227 2.15 2.00 21.62
CA LEU A 227 2.19 3.36 21.10
C LEU A 227 3.43 3.64 20.24
N ALA A 228 4.59 3.09 20.61
CA ALA A 228 5.81 3.19 19.83
C ALA A 228 5.69 2.46 18.48
N PHE A 229 5.10 1.26 18.46
CA PHE A 229 4.92 0.48 17.24
C PHE A 229 3.87 1.05 16.28
N ASN A 230 2.85 1.76 16.77
CA ASN A 230 1.85 2.41 15.92
C ASN A 230 2.41 3.57 15.10
N GLY A 231 3.68 3.95 15.32
CA GLY A 231 4.38 4.94 14.53
C GLY A 231 3.97 6.35 14.93
N ILE A 232 4.83 7.05 15.65
CA ILE A 232 4.66 8.48 15.90
C ILE A 232 5.06 9.23 14.62
N PRO A 233 4.18 10.08 14.04
CA PRO A 233 4.53 10.85 12.86
C PRO A 233 5.82 11.64 13.10
N SER A 234 6.76 11.59 12.16
CA SER A 234 8.09 12.21 12.27
C SER A 234 8.07 13.72 12.58
N LYS A 235 6.95 14.40 12.28
CA LYS A 235 6.69 15.79 12.64
C LYS A 235 6.59 16.05 14.15
N HIS A 236 6.38 15.03 14.98
CA HIS A 236 6.24 15.15 16.44
C HIS A 236 7.48 14.62 17.19
N LEU A 237 8.63 15.28 16.97
CA LEU A 237 9.91 14.88 17.57
C LEU A 237 9.88 14.80 19.10
N PHE A 238 9.15 15.71 19.75
CA PHE A 238 8.97 15.73 21.20
C PHE A 238 8.29 14.44 21.71
N LEU A 239 7.21 14.01 21.05
CA LEU A 239 6.48 12.81 21.45
C LEU A 239 7.34 11.55 21.31
N CYS A 240 8.14 11.47 20.24
CA CYS A 240 9.10 10.38 20.04
C CYS A 240 10.14 10.31 21.18
N ARG A 241 10.71 11.46 21.57
CA ARG A 241 11.66 11.54 22.69
C ARG A 241 11.02 11.18 24.02
N ALA A 242 9.81 11.68 24.28
CA ALA A 242 9.07 11.37 25.50
C ALA A 242 8.77 9.87 25.60
N VAL A 243 8.31 9.24 24.52
CA VAL A 243 8.04 7.79 24.47
C VAL A 243 9.31 6.98 24.66
N ALA A 244 10.43 7.36 24.04
CA ALA A 244 11.71 6.68 24.23
C ALA A 244 12.19 6.76 25.69
N PHE A 245 12.14 7.95 26.29
CA PHE A 245 12.52 8.15 27.70
C PHE A 245 11.62 7.33 28.64
N THR A 246 10.31 7.37 28.41
CA THR A 246 9.34 6.68 29.26
C THR A 246 9.46 5.16 29.12
N ALA A 247 9.67 4.66 27.91
CA ALA A 247 9.95 3.24 27.68
C ALA A 247 11.20 2.81 28.44
N HIS A 248 12.30 3.58 28.33
CA HIS A 248 13.54 3.27 29.02
C HIS A 248 13.36 3.26 30.54
N PHE A 249 12.70 4.28 31.11
CA PHE A 249 12.38 4.36 32.54
C PHE A 249 11.68 3.10 33.05
N PHE A 250 10.62 2.65 32.37
CA PHE A 250 9.89 1.46 32.80
C PHE A 250 10.70 0.16 32.66
N TYR A 251 11.50 0.01 31.60
CA TYR A 251 12.39 -1.16 31.48
C TYR A 251 13.47 -1.19 32.56
N THR A 252 14.06 -0.04 32.90
CA THR A 252 15.01 0.06 34.01
C THR A 252 14.35 -0.27 35.34
N PHE A 253 13.13 0.21 35.56
CA PHE A 253 12.39 -0.07 36.79
C PHE A 253 12.02 -1.56 36.94
N ILE A 254 11.64 -2.23 35.85
CA ILE A 254 11.41 -3.68 35.82
C ILE A 254 12.67 -4.45 36.19
N LEU A 255 13.85 -4.00 35.74
CA LEU A 255 15.12 -4.67 35.99
C LEU A 255 15.65 -4.47 37.42
N LEU A 256 15.19 -3.41 38.10
CA LEU A 256 15.60 -3.08 39.47
C LEU A 256 14.68 -3.68 40.56
N LEU A 257 13.50 -4.17 40.18
CA LEU A 257 12.55 -4.85 41.06
C LEU A 257 12.80 -6.36 41.11
#